data_AF-A0A085FDL4-F1
#
_entry.id   AF-A0A085FDL4-F1
#
_cell.length_a   1.000
_cell.length_b   1.000
_cell.length_c   1.000
_cell.angle_alpha   90.00
_cell.angle_beta   90.00
_cell.angle_gamma   90.00
#
_symmetry.space_group_name_H-M   'P 1'
#
loop_
_entity.id
_entity.type
_entity.pdbx_description
1 polymer ?
#
loop_
_entity_poly.entity_id
_entity_poly.type
_entity_poly.pdbx_seq_one_letter_code
_entity_poly.pdbx_strand_id
1 'polypeptide(L)'
;MFRLIIEPLNGGSCEVGYTAGMVRISSSYEQVKRRLLLLRNTVSFRCKKVLGRAYVRLSILQAEVHLRKVGPIKVLIDNSALGHGVTHETAWMNTGRSLWGGQIPENTGYSTRIPVHAPNSSDRLYREVTYLVGIAELAKRGHIKLVTSAELQAESLRQPIGRFRGYGAQDLNVFDDIHMPSVDGHHFDAVDPKAAQQARLAESKAEPFATLARLLPKKSNLDAWHIHTAHKYDLYCFLAVDFPLIDNFRRASQRKEFPQLNVKLMLPSELAAAIQLRPIETFAISYQNASWFVHPELSSPDNKRTSPRRGTIHFNPPEPTDMPKPEAEPKKANSPINILPAVGEMMGVRISYGHEAVGIQYKDKSGQWQQLDMALGDAMYLLSILKGMQLSLDIPFPDDPRDPNATPVRPSEVDKISTPTANSANKN
;
A
#
# COMPACT_ATOMS: atom_id res chain seq x y z
N MET A 1 -48.00 -7.23 -65.52
CA MET A 1 -49.30 -7.78 -65.10
C MET A 1 -49.19 -8.13 -63.62
N PHE A 2 -49.58 -7.22 -62.73
CA PHE A 2 -50.31 -7.46 -61.47
C PHE A 2 -50.70 -6.09 -60.90
N ARG A 3 -51.98 -5.98 -60.55
CA ARG A 3 -52.75 -4.78 -60.22
C ARG A 3 -52.41 -4.27 -58.82
N LEU A 4 -52.19 -2.96 -58.69
CA LEU A 4 -52.27 -2.26 -57.40
C LEU A 4 -53.76 -2.07 -57.07
N ILE A 5 -54.20 -2.59 -55.92
CA ILE A 5 -55.50 -2.25 -55.32
C ILE A 5 -55.19 -1.37 -54.11
N ILE A 6 -55.69 -0.14 -54.13
CA ILE A 6 -55.70 0.77 -52.98
C ILE A 6 -57.11 0.76 -52.42
N GLU A 7 -57.29 0.27 -51.20
CA GLU A 7 -58.46 0.53 -50.38
C GLU A 7 -58.08 1.47 -49.24
N PRO A 8 -58.89 2.50 -48.93
CA PRO A 8 -58.71 3.30 -47.73
C PRO A 8 -59.62 2.78 -46.61
N LEU A 9 -59.04 2.41 -45.47
CA LEU A 9 -59.79 2.17 -44.23
C LEU A 9 -59.13 2.88 -43.04
N ASN A 10 -59.82 3.94 -42.61
CA ASN A 10 -60.08 4.38 -41.24
C ASN A 10 -59.10 4.03 -40.11
N GLY A 11 -58.58 5.10 -39.49
CA GLY A 11 -58.55 5.33 -38.05
C GLY A 11 -58.38 4.11 -37.13
N GLY A 12 -57.13 3.74 -36.88
CA GLY A 12 -56.73 2.90 -35.75
C GLY A 12 -55.30 3.24 -35.37
N SER A 13 -55.05 3.54 -34.10
CA SER A 13 -53.71 3.75 -33.56
C SER A 13 -52.86 2.50 -33.76
N CYS A 14 -51.87 2.58 -34.66
CA CYS A 14 -50.79 1.61 -34.74
C CYS A 14 -49.93 1.71 -33.48
N GLU A 15 -50.19 0.85 -32.50
CA GLU A 15 -49.13 0.41 -31.59
C GLU A 15 -48.08 -0.32 -32.44
N VAL A 16 -46.97 0.36 -32.70
CA VAL A 16 -45.77 -0.27 -33.24
C VAL A 16 -45.25 -1.19 -32.15
N GLY A 17 -45.66 -2.47 -32.20
CA GLY A 17 -45.06 -3.54 -31.42
C GLY A 17 -43.58 -3.66 -31.79
N TYR A 18 -42.71 -2.96 -31.04
CA TYR A 18 -41.27 -3.14 -31.11
C TYR A 18 -40.95 -4.58 -30.71
N THR A 19 -40.69 -5.38 -31.74
CA THR A 19 -40.41 -6.80 -31.66
C THR A 19 -39.35 -7.14 -30.61
N ALA A 20 -39.69 -8.07 -29.71
CA ALA A 20 -38.78 -8.66 -28.71
C ALA A 20 -37.51 -9.32 -29.33
N GLY A 21 -37.44 -9.45 -30.65
CA GLY A 21 -36.26 -9.94 -31.39
C GLY A 21 -35.10 -8.94 -31.48
N MET A 22 -35.38 -7.63 -31.53
CA MET A 22 -34.33 -6.60 -31.64
C MET A 22 -33.51 -6.43 -30.34
N VAL A 23 -34.13 -6.70 -29.18
CA VAL A 23 -33.47 -6.64 -27.86
C VAL A 23 -32.43 -7.77 -27.69
N ARG A 24 -32.62 -8.92 -28.36
CA ARG A 24 -31.64 -10.03 -28.30
C ARG A 24 -30.40 -9.79 -29.16
N ILE A 25 -30.53 -9.11 -30.30
CA ILE A 25 -29.41 -8.84 -31.22
C ILE A 25 -28.52 -7.71 -30.66
N SER A 26 -29.11 -6.65 -30.08
CA SER A 26 -28.34 -5.59 -29.41
C SER A 26 -27.55 -6.12 -28.20
N SER A 27 -28.12 -7.08 -27.45
CA SER A 27 -27.44 -7.77 -26.35
C SER A 27 -26.22 -8.58 -26.83
N SER A 28 -26.32 -9.27 -27.97
CA SER A 28 -25.21 -10.05 -28.55
C SER A 28 -24.04 -9.16 -29.00
N TYR A 29 -24.35 -8.04 -29.68
CA TYR A 29 -23.31 -7.09 -30.13
C TYR A 29 -22.57 -6.45 -28.96
N GLU A 30 -23.29 -5.99 -27.92
CA GLU A 30 -22.68 -5.41 -26.73
C GLU A 30 -21.83 -6.44 -25.95
N GLN A 31 -22.25 -7.70 -25.90
CA GLN A 31 -21.44 -8.77 -25.33
C GLN A 31 -20.15 -9.02 -26.12
N VAL A 32 -20.21 -9.05 -27.45
CA VAL A 32 -19.03 -9.22 -28.32
C VAL A 32 -18.08 -8.03 -28.17
N LYS A 33 -18.61 -6.80 -28.18
CA LYS A 33 -17.83 -5.57 -27.98
C LYS A 33 -17.14 -5.55 -26.61
N ARG A 34 -17.84 -5.94 -25.54
CA ARG A 34 -17.25 -6.09 -24.20
C ARG A 34 -16.13 -7.12 -24.19
N ARG A 35 -16.33 -8.30 -24.81
CA ARG A 35 -15.29 -9.34 -24.91
C ARG A 35 -14.06 -8.86 -25.68
N LEU A 36 -14.26 -8.15 -26.80
CA LEU A 36 -13.15 -7.58 -27.59
C LEU A 36 -12.38 -6.52 -26.81
N LEU A 37 -13.08 -5.65 -26.06
CA LEU A 37 -12.45 -4.66 -25.19
C LEU A 37 -11.64 -5.32 -24.06
N LEU A 38 -12.19 -6.36 -23.42
CA LEU A 38 -11.48 -7.13 -22.40
C LEU A 38 -10.24 -7.83 -22.97
N LEU A 39 -10.34 -8.42 -24.16
CA LEU A 39 -9.20 -9.05 -24.83
C LEU A 39 -8.12 -8.02 -25.16
N ARG A 40 -8.50 -6.87 -25.77
CA ARG A 40 -7.58 -5.78 -26.07
C ARG A 40 -6.88 -5.27 -24.80
N ASN A 41 -7.62 -5.08 -23.71
CA ASN A 41 -7.05 -4.63 -22.44
C ASN A 41 -6.10 -5.67 -21.85
N THR A 42 -6.45 -6.96 -21.92
CA THR A 42 -5.60 -8.06 -21.44
C THR A 42 -4.30 -8.16 -22.24
N VAL A 43 -4.37 -8.07 -23.57
CA VAL A 43 -3.19 -8.09 -24.45
C VAL A 43 -2.33 -6.87 -24.19
N SER A 44 -2.94 -5.68 -24.14
CA SER A 44 -2.24 -4.41 -23.85
C SER A 44 -1.51 -4.47 -22.51
N PHE A 45 -2.18 -4.97 -21.46
CA PHE A 45 -1.60 -5.13 -20.13
C PHE A 45 -0.38 -6.06 -20.14
N ARG A 46 -0.49 -7.23 -20.80
CA ARG A 46 0.63 -8.18 -20.94
C ARG A 46 1.80 -7.58 -21.72
N CYS A 47 1.53 -6.92 -22.84
CA CYS A 47 2.55 -6.26 -23.65
C CYS A 47 3.28 -5.17 -22.85
N LYS A 48 2.55 -4.29 -22.15
CA LYS A 48 3.14 -3.24 -21.29
C LYS A 48 4.03 -3.83 -20.20
N LYS A 49 3.62 -4.95 -19.57
CA LYS A 49 4.44 -5.64 -18.57
C LYS A 49 5.74 -6.18 -19.16
N VAL A 50 5.70 -6.76 -20.37
CA VAL A 50 6.90 -7.27 -21.06
C VAL A 50 7.82 -6.12 -21.47
N LEU A 51 7.26 -5.06 -22.05
CA LEU A 51 8.01 -3.88 -22.48
C LEU A 51 8.68 -3.18 -21.29
N GLY A 52 7.97 -3.01 -20.17
CA GLY A 52 8.54 -2.44 -18.94
C GLY A 52 9.72 -3.25 -18.42
N ARG A 53 9.61 -4.59 -18.38
CA ARG A 53 10.73 -5.47 -18.00
C ARG A 53 11.91 -5.36 -18.96
N ALA A 54 11.66 -5.34 -20.26
CA ALA A 54 12.71 -5.18 -21.26
C ALA A 54 13.43 -3.83 -21.11
N TYR A 55 12.67 -2.74 -20.90
CA TYR A 55 13.21 -1.41 -20.64
C TYR A 55 14.12 -1.40 -19.40
N VAL A 56 13.64 -1.92 -18.26
CA VAL A 56 14.46 -2.04 -17.04
C VAL A 56 15.74 -2.83 -17.30
N ARG A 57 15.66 -3.97 -18.01
CA ARG A 57 16.83 -4.82 -18.32
C ARG A 57 17.86 -4.08 -19.16
N LEU A 58 17.42 -3.34 -20.18
CA LEU A 58 18.30 -2.54 -21.03
C LEU A 58 18.93 -1.38 -20.24
N SER A 59 18.17 -0.72 -19.37
CA SER A 59 18.66 0.43 -18.58
C SER A 59 19.75 0.07 -17.57
N ILE A 60 19.76 -1.16 -17.04
CA ILE A 60 20.80 -1.59 -16.09
C ILE A 60 21.98 -2.32 -16.74
N LEU A 61 21.92 -2.66 -18.04
CA LEU A 61 22.88 -3.55 -18.68
C LEU A 61 24.32 -3.07 -18.53
N GLN A 62 24.54 -1.77 -18.71
CA GLN A 62 25.85 -1.15 -18.59
C GLN A 62 26.41 -1.29 -17.16
N ALA A 63 25.58 -1.02 -16.16
CA ALA A 63 25.96 -1.18 -14.75
C ALA A 63 26.21 -2.65 -14.37
N GLU A 64 25.42 -3.57 -14.90
CA GLU A 64 25.64 -5.01 -14.72
C GLU A 64 26.99 -5.45 -15.32
N VAL A 65 27.33 -5.01 -16.53
CA VAL A 65 28.64 -5.31 -17.13
C VAL A 65 29.78 -4.70 -16.32
N HIS A 66 29.60 -3.49 -15.78
CA HIS A 66 30.58 -2.84 -14.93
C HIS A 66 30.80 -3.61 -13.61
N LEU A 67 29.73 -3.95 -12.89
CA LEU A 67 29.78 -4.65 -11.61
C LEU A 67 30.25 -6.11 -11.76
N ARG A 68 30.01 -6.77 -12.90
CA ARG A 68 30.62 -8.08 -13.18
C ARG A 68 32.16 -8.03 -13.27
N LYS A 69 32.73 -6.89 -13.67
CA LYS A 69 34.19 -6.71 -13.76
C LYS A 69 34.80 -6.34 -12.40
N VAL A 70 34.14 -5.46 -11.65
CA VAL A 70 34.64 -4.95 -10.35
C VAL A 70 34.33 -5.91 -9.20
N GLY A 71 33.26 -6.71 -9.33
CA GLY A 71 32.69 -7.52 -8.28
C GLY A 71 31.46 -6.86 -7.63
N PRO A 72 30.66 -7.63 -6.88
CA PRO A 72 29.47 -7.13 -6.21
C PRO A 72 29.85 -6.15 -5.10
N ILE A 73 29.13 -5.03 -5.00
CA ILE A 73 29.34 -4.00 -3.98
C ILE A 73 28.35 -4.17 -2.82
N LYS A 74 28.76 -3.80 -1.60
CA LYS A 74 27.87 -3.76 -0.42
C LYS A 74 27.47 -2.33 -0.11
N VAL A 75 26.18 -2.07 0.04
CA VAL A 75 25.63 -0.73 0.24
C VAL A 75 24.74 -0.71 1.48
N LEU A 76 25.07 0.14 2.45
CA LEU A 76 24.16 0.41 3.58
C LEU A 76 23.04 1.29 3.07
N ILE A 77 21.80 0.83 3.16
CA ILE A 77 20.64 1.61 2.71
C ILE A 77 19.96 2.30 3.88
N ASP A 78 19.78 3.60 3.77
CA ASP A 78 19.09 4.40 4.78
C ASP A 78 17.57 4.21 4.72
N ASN A 79 16.91 4.44 5.85
CA ASN A 79 15.45 4.40 5.95
C ASN A 79 14.77 5.48 5.10
N SER A 80 15.43 6.61 4.82
CA SER A 80 14.93 7.60 3.86
C SER A 80 14.82 7.02 2.44
N ALA A 81 15.86 6.31 1.98
CA ALA A 81 15.88 5.67 0.67
C ALA A 81 14.85 4.54 0.58
N LEU A 82 14.72 3.73 1.63
CA LEU A 82 13.69 2.68 1.71
C LEU A 82 12.27 3.25 1.66
N GLY A 83 12.02 4.35 2.36
CA GLY A 83 10.72 5.02 2.35
C GLY A 83 10.34 5.58 0.97
N HIS A 84 11.34 5.97 0.18
CA HIS A 84 11.16 6.42 -1.21
C HIS A 84 11.18 5.27 -2.24
N GLY A 85 11.38 4.02 -1.79
CA GLY A 85 11.26 2.83 -2.63
C GLY A 85 9.81 2.49 -3.01
N VAL A 86 8.83 3.01 -2.26
CA VAL A 86 7.40 2.93 -2.62
C VAL A 86 7.14 3.92 -3.76
N THR A 87 7.10 3.39 -4.98
CA THR A 87 6.98 4.20 -6.22
C THR A 87 5.56 4.32 -6.72
N HIS A 88 4.67 3.42 -6.29
CA HIS A 88 3.26 3.44 -6.64
C HIS A 88 2.42 3.18 -5.41
N GLU A 89 1.28 3.86 -5.33
CA GLU A 89 0.29 3.72 -4.27
C GLU A 89 -1.06 3.31 -4.85
N THR A 90 -1.89 2.72 -3.99
CA THR A 90 -3.27 2.36 -4.28
C THR A 90 -4.14 3.60 -4.12
N ALA A 91 -4.95 3.88 -5.14
CA ALA A 91 -5.91 4.97 -5.15
C ALA A 91 -7.31 4.44 -5.46
N TRP A 92 -8.33 5.14 -4.97
CA TRP A 92 -9.72 4.90 -5.28
C TRP A 92 -10.18 5.79 -6.44
N MET A 93 -10.62 5.18 -7.53
CA MET A 93 -11.25 5.85 -8.66
C MET A 93 -12.76 5.86 -8.45
N ASN A 94 -13.34 7.03 -8.20
CA ASN A 94 -14.78 7.17 -8.10
C ASN A 94 -15.42 7.09 -9.51
N THR A 95 -16.48 6.32 -9.68
CA THR A 95 -17.23 6.16 -10.93
C THR A 95 -18.61 6.83 -10.90
N GLY A 96 -18.86 7.66 -9.88
CA GLY A 96 -20.13 8.33 -9.64
C GLY A 96 -20.98 7.60 -8.61
N ARG A 97 -22.20 8.09 -8.40
CA ARG A 97 -23.14 7.50 -7.44
C ARG A 97 -24.06 6.49 -8.11
N SER A 98 -24.33 5.38 -7.42
CA SER A 98 -25.34 4.42 -7.83
C SER A 98 -26.22 4.05 -6.63
N LEU A 99 -27.49 3.75 -6.89
CA LEU A 99 -28.42 3.34 -5.85
C LEU A 99 -28.17 1.88 -5.49
N TRP A 100 -27.58 1.63 -4.34
CA TRP A 100 -27.48 0.29 -3.76
C TRP A 100 -28.87 -0.14 -3.26
N GLY A 101 -29.31 -1.33 -3.70
CA GLY A 101 -30.67 -1.82 -3.44
C GLY A 101 -31.78 -0.94 -4.04
N GLY A 102 -31.46 -0.06 -4.99
CA GLY A 102 -32.42 0.88 -5.58
C GLY A 102 -32.83 2.05 -4.67
N GLN A 103 -32.23 2.19 -3.47
CA GLN A 103 -32.66 3.17 -2.47
C GLN A 103 -31.52 4.02 -1.90
N ILE A 104 -30.32 3.47 -1.73
CA ILE A 104 -29.23 4.15 -1.02
C ILE A 104 -28.19 4.64 -2.03
N PRO A 105 -28.03 5.97 -2.23
CA PRO A 105 -26.99 6.48 -3.11
C PRO A 105 -25.61 6.24 -2.52
N GLU A 106 -24.82 5.39 -3.15
CA GLU A 106 -23.48 5.01 -2.74
C GLU A 106 -22.46 5.49 -3.79
N ASN A 107 -21.30 5.97 -3.34
CA ASN A 107 -20.19 6.26 -4.24
C ASN A 107 -19.62 4.95 -4.76
N THR A 108 -19.78 4.73 -6.06
CA THR A 108 -19.18 3.59 -6.75
C THR A 108 -17.75 3.92 -7.16
N GLY A 109 -16.93 2.89 -7.34
CA GLY A 109 -15.57 3.08 -7.78
C GLY A 109 -14.78 1.79 -7.78
N TYR A 110 -13.48 1.92 -8.02
CA TYR A 110 -12.55 0.80 -7.97
C TYR A 110 -11.18 1.25 -7.50
N SER A 111 -10.47 0.36 -6.80
CA SER A 111 -9.07 0.58 -6.48
C SER A 111 -8.20 0.41 -7.72
N THR A 112 -7.19 1.25 -7.86
CA THR A 112 -6.19 1.21 -8.92
C THR A 112 -4.82 1.52 -8.36
N ARG A 113 -3.77 1.02 -9.02
CA ARG A 113 -2.41 1.49 -8.78
C ARG A 113 -2.13 2.76 -9.58
N ILE A 114 -1.49 3.74 -8.95
CA ILE A 114 -0.96 4.95 -9.60
C ILE A 114 0.49 5.21 -9.16
N PRO A 115 1.34 5.79 -10.01
CA PRO A 115 2.63 6.34 -9.61
C PRO A 115 2.51 7.39 -8.50
N VAL A 116 3.48 7.46 -7.59
CA VAL A 116 3.56 8.54 -6.59
C VAL A 116 3.87 9.88 -7.27
N HIS A 117 4.77 9.85 -8.26
CA HIS A 117 5.21 11.03 -8.98
C HIS A 117 4.70 10.99 -10.43
N ALA A 118 4.27 12.15 -10.93
CA ALA A 118 3.87 12.33 -12.32
C ALA A 118 5.04 12.04 -13.29
N PRO A 119 4.73 11.55 -14.50
CA PRO A 119 5.73 11.42 -15.55
C PRO A 119 6.45 12.75 -15.79
N ASN A 120 7.78 12.69 -15.94
CA ASN A 120 8.62 13.87 -16.19
C ASN A 120 8.59 14.96 -15.09
N SER A 121 8.23 14.60 -13.85
CA SER A 121 8.35 15.53 -12.73
C SER A 121 9.76 16.13 -12.65
N SER A 122 9.86 17.45 -12.53
CA SER A 122 11.15 18.13 -12.35
C SER A 122 11.67 18.06 -10.92
N ASP A 123 10.90 17.47 -10.01
CA ASP A 123 11.24 17.35 -8.59
C ASP A 123 12.58 16.63 -8.39
N ARG A 124 13.43 17.22 -7.54
CA ARG A 124 14.73 16.66 -7.18
C ARG A 124 14.56 15.26 -6.59
N LEU A 125 13.54 15.05 -5.76
CA LEU A 125 13.26 13.76 -5.16
C LEU A 125 12.92 12.71 -6.22
N TYR A 126 12.06 13.05 -7.19
CA TYR A 126 11.70 12.13 -8.27
C TYR A 126 12.93 11.63 -9.04
N ARG A 127 13.88 12.52 -9.33
CA ARG A 127 15.14 12.14 -10.00
C ARG A 127 15.94 11.12 -9.22
N GLU A 128 15.95 11.18 -7.89
CA GLU A 128 16.64 10.16 -7.09
C GLU A 128 15.87 8.83 -7.09
N VAL A 129 14.54 8.89 -7.05
CA VAL A 129 13.66 7.71 -7.10
C VAL A 129 13.84 6.90 -8.39
N THR A 130 14.06 7.54 -9.54
CA THR A 130 14.29 6.83 -10.80
C THR A 130 15.55 5.95 -10.80
N TYR A 131 16.56 6.29 -9.98
CA TYR A 131 17.74 5.45 -9.80
C TYR A 131 17.52 4.30 -8.82
N LEU A 132 16.63 4.47 -7.83
CA LEU A 132 16.30 3.39 -6.87
C LEU A 132 15.75 2.15 -7.58
N VAL A 133 14.99 2.33 -8.67
CA VAL A 133 14.48 1.21 -9.49
C VAL A 133 15.62 0.34 -10.02
N GLY A 134 16.65 0.96 -10.60
CA GLY A 134 17.80 0.25 -11.16
C GLY A 134 18.68 -0.38 -10.08
N ILE A 135 18.88 0.33 -8.96
CA ILE A 135 19.61 -0.20 -7.78
C ILE A 135 18.92 -1.44 -7.24
N ALA A 136 17.60 -1.41 -7.09
CA ALA A 136 16.81 -2.54 -6.60
C ALA A 136 16.88 -3.75 -7.56
N GLU A 137 16.79 -3.52 -8.88
CA GLU A 137 16.93 -4.60 -9.86
C GLU A 137 18.34 -5.20 -9.87
N LEU A 138 19.39 -4.38 -9.75
CA LEU A 138 20.77 -4.87 -9.61
C LEU A 138 20.96 -5.68 -8.33
N ALA A 139 20.29 -5.30 -7.24
CA ALA A 139 20.31 -6.04 -5.98
C ALA A 139 19.58 -7.38 -6.06
N LYS A 140 18.41 -7.43 -6.72
CA LYS A 140 17.68 -8.67 -7.01
C LYS A 140 18.50 -9.69 -7.80
N ARG A 141 19.50 -9.21 -8.55
CA ARG A 141 20.42 -10.04 -9.34
C ARG A 141 21.75 -10.35 -8.65
N GLY A 142 21.95 -9.87 -7.42
CA GLY A 142 23.18 -10.10 -6.66
C GLY A 142 24.38 -9.25 -7.06
N HIS A 143 24.20 -8.21 -7.89
CA HIS A 143 25.28 -7.27 -8.23
C HIS A 143 25.50 -6.20 -7.14
N ILE A 144 24.44 -5.88 -6.40
CA ILE A 144 24.48 -4.98 -5.24
C ILE A 144 23.94 -5.75 -4.03
N LYS A 145 24.73 -5.86 -2.97
CA LYS A 145 24.25 -6.38 -1.69
C LYS A 145 23.78 -5.22 -0.83
N LEU A 146 22.47 -4.97 -0.83
CA LEU A 146 21.85 -4.03 0.10
C LEU A 146 21.87 -4.63 1.50
N VAL A 147 22.35 -3.85 2.47
CA VAL A 147 22.43 -4.22 3.88
C VAL A 147 21.84 -3.11 4.75
N THR A 148 21.49 -3.46 5.98
CA THR A 148 21.03 -2.51 7.00
C THR A 148 21.94 -2.59 8.23
N SER A 149 21.60 -1.90 9.30
CA SER A 149 22.27 -2.00 10.60
C SER A 149 21.25 -2.16 11.73
N ALA A 150 21.71 -2.56 12.90
CA ALA A 150 20.91 -2.74 14.10
C ALA A 150 20.16 -1.45 14.45
N GLU A 151 20.84 -0.30 14.34
CA GLU A 151 20.24 1.00 14.66
C GLU A 151 19.25 1.49 13.58
N LEU A 152 19.50 1.20 12.29
CA LEU A 152 18.54 1.46 11.20
C LEU A 152 17.29 0.59 11.34
N GLN A 153 17.45 -0.68 11.72
CA GLN A 153 16.33 -1.58 11.99
C GLN A 153 15.52 -1.11 13.20
N ALA A 154 16.17 -0.72 14.30
CA ALA A 154 15.49 -0.16 15.46
C ALA A 154 14.73 1.14 15.12
N GLU A 155 15.25 1.97 14.22
CA GLU A 155 14.50 3.11 13.68
C GLU A 155 13.30 2.68 12.84
N SER A 156 13.48 1.74 11.92
CA SER A 156 12.38 1.21 11.09
C SER A 156 11.24 0.64 11.94
N LEU A 157 11.55 -0.10 13.00
CA LEU A 157 10.55 -0.71 13.90
C LEU A 157 9.70 0.33 14.65
N ARG A 158 10.20 1.56 14.82
CA ARG A 158 9.47 2.66 15.47
C ARG A 158 8.58 3.44 14.51
N GLN A 159 8.66 3.16 13.21
CA GLN A 159 7.93 3.86 12.17
C GLN A 159 6.81 2.97 11.61
N PRO A 160 5.72 3.55 11.09
CA PRO A 160 4.65 2.75 10.48
C PRO A 160 5.18 1.89 9.34
N ILE A 161 4.87 0.58 9.35
CA ILE A 161 5.35 -0.38 8.35
C ILE A 161 5.03 0.07 6.91
N GLY A 162 3.86 0.71 6.71
CA GLY A 162 3.47 1.21 5.39
C GLY A 162 4.35 2.34 4.86
N ARG A 163 5.17 2.98 5.70
CA ARG A 163 6.24 3.87 5.23
C ARG A 163 7.25 3.11 4.37
N PHE A 164 7.53 1.84 4.65
CA PHE A 164 8.53 1.06 3.92
C PHE A 164 7.93 0.05 2.97
N ARG A 165 6.64 -0.27 3.05
CA ARG A 165 5.99 -1.26 2.17
C ARG A 165 4.88 -0.70 1.30
N GLY A 166 4.37 0.48 1.62
CA GLY A 166 3.09 0.97 1.12
C GLY A 166 1.95 0.65 2.10
N TYR A 167 0.86 1.40 1.99
CA TYR A 167 -0.35 1.22 2.82
C TYR A 167 -1.44 0.45 2.09
N GLY A 168 -1.48 0.53 0.76
CA GLY A 168 -2.50 -0.12 -0.05
C GLY A 168 -2.11 -1.52 -0.50
N ALA A 169 -3.13 -2.34 -0.77
CA ALA A 169 -2.98 -3.75 -1.17
C ALA A 169 -2.26 -3.96 -2.52
N GLN A 170 -2.13 -2.91 -3.32
CA GLN A 170 -1.47 -2.95 -4.63
C GLN A 170 -0.34 -1.92 -4.74
N ASP A 171 0.18 -1.41 -3.63
CA ASP A 171 1.34 -0.53 -3.66
C ASP A 171 2.54 -1.27 -4.27
N LEU A 172 3.45 -0.52 -4.91
CA LEU A 172 4.67 -1.10 -5.47
C LEU A 172 5.89 -0.52 -4.77
N ASN A 173 6.58 -1.34 -3.99
CA ASN A 173 7.92 -1.04 -3.53
C ASN A 173 8.96 -1.76 -4.40
N VAL A 174 9.92 -1.00 -4.93
CA VAL A 174 11.01 -1.55 -5.74
C VAL A 174 11.90 -2.51 -4.95
N PHE A 175 12.01 -2.32 -3.63
CA PHE A 175 12.81 -3.13 -2.72
C PHE A 175 12.09 -4.37 -2.19
N ASP A 176 10.83 -4.61 -2.57
CA ASP A 176 10.15 -5.86 -2.24
C ASP A 176 10.96 -7.05 -2.74
N ASP A 177 10.97 -8.13 -1.95
CA ASP A 177 11.72 -9.37 -2.17
C ASP A 177 13.24 -9.26 -2.06
N ILE A 178 13.78 -8.13 -1.59
CA ILE A 178 15.23 -7.97 -1.34
C ILE A 178 15.52 -8.23 0.14
N HIS A 179 16.31 -9.26 0.42
CA HIS A 179 16.80 -9.53 1.76
C HIS A 179 17.93 -8.57 2.13
N MET A 180 17.73 -7.77 3.18
CA MET A 180 18.69 -6.78 3.67
C MET A 180 19.18 -7.16 5.07
N PRO A 181 20.21 -8.02 5.20
CA PRO A 181 20.73 -8.42 6.50
C PRO A 181 21.38 -7.24 7.21
N SER A 182 21.33 -7.25 8.54
CA SER A 182 22.07 -6.29 9.35
C SER A 182 23.56 -6.63 9.37
N VAL A 183 24.43 -5.61 9.26
CA VAL A 183 25.89 -5.79 9.30
C VAL A 183 26.45 -5.96 10.71
N ASP A 184 25.74 -5.47 11.72
CA ASP A 184 26.17 -5.39 13.13
C ASP A 184 25.18 -6.06 14.09
N GLY A 185 24.24 -6.87 13.58
CA GLY A 185 23.29 -7.64 14.37
C GLY A 185 21.98 -6.90 14.63
N HIS A 186 21.39 -7.11 15.81
CA HIS A 186 20.07 -6.59 16.14
C HIS A 186 20.06 -5.96 17.53
N HIS A 187 19.35 -4.84 17.68
CA HIS A 187 19.04 -4.24 18.98
C HIS A 187 17.52 -4.26 19.16
N PHE A 188 17.07 -4.87 20.26
CA PHE A 188 15.67 -4.90 20.64
C PHE A 188 15.54 -4.47 22.09
N ASP A 189 14.97 -3.28 22.30
CA ASP A 189 14.65 -2.74 23.60
C ASP A 189 13.12 -2.56 23.69
N ALA A 190 12.47 -3.38 24.52
CA ALA A 190 11.01 -3.43 24.59
C ALA A 190 10.38 -2.24 25.35
N VAL A 191 11.13 -1.58 26.24
CA VAL A 191 10.59 -0.58 27.17
C VAL A 191 10.64 0.83 26.59
N ASP A 192 11.83 1.33 26.26
CA ASP A 192 12.01 2.61 25.57
C ASP A 192 13.16 2.50 24.54
N PRO A 193 12.85 2.07 23.31
CA PRO A 193 13.87 1.83 22.29
C PRO A 193 14.57 3.12 21.85
N LYS A 194 13.95 4.29 22.02
CA LYS A 194 14.55 5.56 21.62
C LYS A 194 15.55 6.05 22.68
N ALA A 195 15.17 6.01 23.96
CA ALA A 195 16.08 6.40 25.03
C ALA A 195 17.29 5.45 25.12
N ALA A 196 17.07 4.14 25.00
CA ALA A 196 18.15 3.15 25.00
C ALA A 196 19.15 3.36 23.84
N GLN A 197 18.65 3.62 22.63
CA GLN A 197 19.49 3.99 21.48
C GLN A 197 20.31 5.27 21.76
N GLN A 198 19.68 6.30 22.31
CA GLN A 198 20.37 7.56 22.62
C GLN A 198 21.45 7.38 23.68
N ALA A 199 21.20 6.56 24.70
CA ALA A 199 22.19 6.24 25.74
C ALA A 199 23.42 5.53 25.15
N ARG A 200 23.22 4.49 24.34
CA ARG A 200 24.32 3.77 23.65
C ARG A 200 25.17 4.70 22.80
N LEU A 201 24.53 5.59 22.04
CA LEU A 201 25.22 6.56 21.20
C LEU A 201 25.98 7.61 22.02
N ALA A 202 25.42 8.06 23.13
CA ALA A 202 26.05 9.05 24.01
C ALA A 202 27.29 8.50 24.73
N GLU A 203 27.29 7.20 25.05
CA GLU A 203 28.42 6.52 25.70
C GLU A 203 29.56 6.19 24.72
N SER A 204 29.27 6.12 23.42
CA SER A 204 30.27 5.73 22.43
C SER A 204 31.31 6.82 22.20
N LYS A 205 32.58 6.41 22.33
CA LYS A 205 33.76 7.24 22.02
C LYS A 205 34.52 6.73 20.79
N ALA A 206 33.90 5.87 20.00
CA ALA A 206 34.54 5.27 18.84
C ALA A 206 34.80 6.31 17.74
N GLU A 207 35.97 6.26 17.11
CA GLU A 207 36.22 7.00 15.87
C GLU A 207 35.80 6.15 14.65
N PRO A 208 35.35 6.75 13.54
CA PRO A 208 35.16 8.19 13.30
C PRO A 208 33.86 8.79 13.89
N PHE A 209 33.07 8.04 14.66
CA PHE A 209 31.77 8.50 15.15
C PHE A 209 31.88 9.77 16.00
N ALA A 210 32.77 9.79 17.01
CA ALA A 210 32.91 10.94 17.90
C ALA A 210 33.25 12.23 17.13
N THR A 211 34.16 12.15 16.14
CA THR A 211 34.46 13.30 15.26
C THR A 211 33.26 13.70 14.39
N LEU A 212 32.57 12.74 13.78
CA LEU A 212 31.39 13.01 12.94
C LEU A 212 30.25 13.65 13.74
N ALA A 213 29.97 13.15 14.95
CA ALA A 213 28.93 13.67 15.84
C ALA A 213 29.21 15.12 16.27
N ARG A 214 30.48 15.51 16.38
CA ARG A 214 30.89 16.90 16.65
C ARG A 214 30.73 17.81 15.44
N LEU A 215 31.05 17.32 14.24
CA LEU A 215 31.06 18.12 13.01
C LEU A 215 29.68 18.29 12.38
N LEU A 216 28.81 17.27 12.48
CA LEU A 216 27.44 17.30 11.98
C LEU A 216 26.49 17.99 12.97
N PRO A 217 25.30 18.45 12.53
CA PRO A 217 24.32 19.04 13.43
C PRO A 217 23.92 18.05 14.54
N LYS A 218 23.69 18.54 15.77
CA LYS A 218 23.31 17.69 16.92
C LYS A 218 22.11 16.76 16.66
N LYS A 219 21.16 17.20 15.82
CA LYS A 219 19.99 16.40 15.42
C LYS A 219 20.33 15.19 14.53
N SER A 220 21.53 15.17 13.94
CA SER A 220 22.04 14.14 13.03
C SER A 220 23.03 13.18 13.71
N ASN A 221 22.97 13.05 15.05
CA ASN A 221 23.82 12.11 15.77
C ASN A 221 23.61 10.65 15.31
N LEU A 222 22.37 10.30 15.00
CA LEU A 222 22.04 8.98 14.47
C LEU A 222 22.61 8.79 13.05
N ASP A 223 22.53 9.81 12.19
CA ASP A 223 23.14 9.79 10.86
C ASP A 223 24.67 9.60 10.94
N ALA A 224 25.32 10.28 11.90
CA ALA A 224 26.75 10.12 12.16
C ALA A 224 27.10 8.68 12.55
N TRP A 225 26.24 8.01 13.33
CA TRP A 225 26.40 6.60 13.67
C TRP A 225 26.25 5.68 12.45
N HIS A 226 25.31 5.95 11.56
CA HIS A 226 25.13 5.17 10.34
C HIS A 226 26.34 5.28 9.40
N ILE A 227 26.90 6.48 9.26
CA ILE A 227 28.15 6.70 8.52
C ILE A 227 29.32 5.94 9.18
N HIS A 228 29.46 6.04 10.51
CA HIS A 228 30.47 5.29 11.25
C HIS A 228 30.32 3.77 11.06
N THR A 229 29.10 3.26 11.13
CA THR A 229 28.80 1.85 10.91
C THR A 229 29.22 1.44 9.51
N ALA A 230 28.85 2.22 8.49
CA ALA A 230 29.20 1.92 7.11
C ALA A 230 30.73 1.94 6.87
N HIS A 231 31.44 2.83 7.55
CA HIS A 231 32.90 2.87 7.56
C HIS A 231 33.51 1.63 8.24
N LYS A 232 33.04 1.29 9.46
CA LYS A 232 33.53 0.17 10.27
C LYS A 232 33.43 -1.17 9.55
N TYR A 233 32.40 -1.36 8.73
CA TYR A 233 32.16 -2.59 7.98
C TYR A 233 32.62 -2.53 6.52
N ASP A 234 33.45 -1.55 6.16
CA ASP A 234 34.06 -1.38 4.84
C ASP A 234 33.02 -1.46 3.69
N LEU A 235 31.92 -0.74 3.87
CA LEU A 235 30.85 -0.69 2.88
C LEU A 235 31.20 0.29 1.77
N TYR A 236 30.73 0.01 0.54
CA TYR A 236 31.02 0.85 -0.62
C TYR A 236 30.45 2.26 -0.45
N CYS A 237 29.20 2.34 -0.01
CA CYS A 237 28.55 3.59 0.34
C CYS A 237 27.46 3.41 1.40
N PHE A 238 27.13 4.54 2.04
CA PHE A 238 25.88 4.74 2.75
C PHE A 238 24.94 5.52 1.81
N LEU A 239 23.82 4.91 1.44
CA LEU A 239 22.87 5.40 0.44
C LEU A 239 21.68 6.07 1.13
N ALA A 240 21.54 7.38 0.96
CA ALA A 240 20.48 8.17 1.59
C ALA A 240 19.78 9.11 0.60
N VAL A 241 18.53 9.47 0.90
CA VAL A 241 17.75 10.46 0.12
C VAL A 241 17.43 11.71 0.97
N ASP A 242 18.00 11.82 2.17
CA ASP A 242 17.93 13.03 2.99
C ASP A 242 18.91 14.10 2.45
N PHE A 243 18.38 15.04 1.65
CA PHE A 243 19.20 16.12 1.08
C PHE A 243 19.87 17.01 2.15
N PRO A 244 19.17 17.44 3.23
CA PRO A 244 19.83 18.12 4.33
C PRO A 244 21.05 17.37 4.90
N LEU A 245 20.95 16.06 5.13
CA LEU A 245 22.07 15.25 5.60
C LEU A 245 23.24 15.29 4.61
N ILE A 246 22.98 15.03 3.33
CA ILE A 246 23.98 15.06 2.26
C ILE A 246 24.70 16.41 2.20
N ASP A 247 23.94 17.51 2.23
CA ASP A 247 24.48 18.86 2.15
C ASP A 247 25.27 19.23 3.42
N ASN A 248 24.84 18.78 4.60
CA ASN A 248 25.59 18.93 5.85
C ASN A 248 26.91 18.15 5.82
N PHE A 249 26.87 16.92 5.33
CA PHE A 249 28.04 16.06 5.22
C PHE A 249 29.08 16.64 4.27
N ARG A 250 28.68 17.10 3.08
CA ARG A 250 29.57 17.75 2.10
C ARG A 250 30.21 19.03 2.65
N ARG A 251 29.47 19.81 3.44
CA ARG A 251 30.03 20.99 4.13
C ARG A 251 31.02 20.59 5.22
N ALA A 252 30.71 19.53 5.97
CA ALA A 252 31.61 19.02 7.00
C ALA A 252 32.89 18.43 6.39
N SER A 253 32.82 17.76 5.23
CA SER A 253 33.96 17.12 4.56
C SER A 253 35.01 18.11 4.04
N GLN A 254 34.68 19.39 3.96
CA GLN A 254 35.63 20.45 3.59
C GLN A 254 36.48 20.93 4.78
N ARG A 255 36.16 20.51 6.00
CA ARG A 255 36.89 20.91 7.22
C ARG A 255 38.13 20.05 7.40
N LYS A 256 39.22 20.64 7.88
CA LYS A 256 40.50 19.93 8.12
C LYS A 256 40.39 18.79 9.14
N GLU A 257 39.45 18.91 10.07
CA GLU A 257 39.20 17.89 11.12
C GLU A 257 38.35 16.72 10.62
N PHE A 258 37.86 16.74 9.37
CA PHE A 258 36.99 15.69 8.88
C PHE A 258 37.77 14.38 8.74
N PRO A 259 37.27 13.26 9.30
CA PRO A 259 38.00 12.00 9.29
C PRO A 259 38.08 11.44 7.87
N GLN A 260 39.17 10.74 7.57
CA GLN A 260 39.26 9.98 6.33
C GLN A 260 38.33 8.77 6.42
N LEU A 261 37.33 8.73 5.54
CA LEU A 261 36.35 7.65 5.49
C LEU A 261 36.60 6.76 4.27
N ASN A 262 36.65 5.44 4.49
CA ASN A 262 36.60 4.45 3.40
C ASN A 262 35.24 4.39 2.70
N VAL A 263 34.18 4.80 3.42
CA VAL A 263 32.81 4.81 2.91
C VAL A 263 32.45 6.19 2.34
N LYS A 264 31.66 6.18 1.27
CA LYS A 264 31.07 7.40 0.69
C LYS A 264 29.61 7.53 1.13
N LEU A 265 29.20 8.72 1.56
CA LEU A 265 27.78 9.05 1.67
C LEU A 265 27.29 9.48 0.27
N MET A 266 26.30 8.79 -0.29
CA MET A 266 25.84 9.01 -1.66
C MET A 266 24.32 9.16 -1.77
N LEU A 267 23.90 10.01 -2.69
CA LEU A 267 22.56 9.97 -3.30
C LEU A 267 22.45 8.78 -4.29
N PRO A 268 21.22 8.32 -4.60
CA PRO A 268 20.99 7.34 -5.66
C PRO A 268 21.62 7.69 -7.00
N SER A 269 21.52 8.95 -7.42
CA SER A 269 22.14 9.45 -8.65
C SER A 269 23.67 9.38 -8.64
N GLU A 270 24.30 9.62 -7.49
CA GLU A 270 25.75 9.54 -7.33
C GLU A 270 26.25 8.09 -7.37
N LEU A 271 25.55 7.18 -6.68
CA LEU A 271 25.83 5.74 -6.79
C LEU A 271 25.64 5.28 -8.23
N ALA A 272 24.55 5.71 -8.88
CA ALA A 272 24.26 5.36 -10.26
C ALA A 272 25.35 5.83 -11.22
N ALA A 273 25.84 7.07 -11.07
CA ALA A 273 26.96 7.57 -11.86
C ALA A 273 28.23 6.71 -11.64
N ALA A 274 28.53 6.36 -10.39
CA ALA A 274 29.70 5.54 -10.05
C ALA A 274 29.67 4.14 -10.68
N ILE A 275 28.48 3.56 -10.85
CA ILE A 275 28.29 2.23 -11.46
C ILE A 275 27.79 2.28 -12.91
N GLN A 276 27.69 3.45 -13.53
CA GLN A 276 27.15 3.64 -14.90
C GLN A 276 25.70 3.16 -15.09
N LEU A 277 24.86 3.33 -14.07
CA LEU A 277 23.44 3.03 -14.11
C LEU A 277 22.66 4.21 -14.71
N ARG A 278 21.75 3.91 -15.64
CA ARG A 278 20.82 4.90 -16.21
C ARG A 278 19.57 5.03 -15.32
N PRO A 279 18.95 6.23 -15.25
CA PRO A 279 17.68 6.38 -14.56
C PRO A 279 16.59 5.56 -15.24
N ILE A 280 15.64 5.06 -14.45
CA ILE A 280 14.48 4.31 -14.92
C ILE A 280 13.23 5.02 -14.41
N GLU A 281 12.45 5.58 -15.32
CA GLU A 281 11.21 6.27 -14.99
C GLU A 281 10.22 5.32 -14.28
N THR A 282 9.57 5.80 -13.22
CA THR A 282 8.67 4.93 -12.41
C THR A 282 7.45 4.47 -13.21
N PHE A 283 6.96 5.26 -14.17
CA PHE A 283 5.86 4.85 -15.03
C PHE A 283 6.17 3.58 -15.86
N ALA A 284 7.46 3.33 -16.15
CA ALA A 284 7.88 2.15 -16.91
C ALA A 284 7.68 0.85 -16.13
N ILE A 285 7.58 0.93 -14.81
CA ILE A 285 7.36 -0.22 -13.92
C ILE A 285 5.94 -0.29 -13.33
N SER A 286 5.00 0.56 -13.76
CA SER A 286 3.64 0.57 -13.17
C SER A 286 2.90 -0.77 -13.28
N TYR A 287 3.16 -1.53 -14.35
CA TYR A 287 2.57 -2.85 -14.58
C TYR A 287 3.34 -4.01 -13.92
N GLN A 288 4.45 -3.72 -13.23
CA GLN A 288 5.25 -4.74 -12.56
C GLN A 288 4.47 -5.34 -11.40
N ASN A 289 4.28 -6.67 -11.43
CA ASN A 289 3.54 -7.43 -10.41
C ASN A 289 2.10 -6.93 -10.14
N ALA A 290 1.54 -6.08 -11.01
CA ALA A 290 0.16 -5.67 -10.89
C ALA A 290 -0.77 -6.86 -11.19
N SER A 291 -1.77 -7.07 -10.33
CA SER A 291 -2.87 -8.01 -10.53
C SER A 291 -4.20 -7.31 -10.77
N TRP A 292 -4.23 -5.96 -10.75
CA TRP A 292 -5.44 -5.14 -10.88
C TRP A 292 -5.24 -3.96 -11.85
N PHE A 293 -6.23 -3.05 -11.91
CA PHE A 293 -6.17 -1.82 -12.70
C PHE A 293 -4.96 -0.96 -12.35
N VAL A 294 -4.36 -0.36 -13.37
CA VAL A 294 -3.17 0.50 -13.27
C VAL A 294 -3.41 1.73 -14.15
N HIS A 295 -3.25 2.92 -13.59
CA HIS A 295 -3.35 4.20 -14.27
C HIS A 295 -1.99 4.93 -14.22
N PRO A 296 -1.04 4.59 -15.12
CA PRO A 296 0.29 5.23 -15.16
C PRO A 296 0.25 6.72 -15.57
N GLU A 297 -0.86 7.16 -16.18
CA GLU A 297 -1.10 8.55 -16.56
C GLU A 297 -1.55 9.44 -15.39
N LEU A 298 -1.95 8.82 -14.27
CA LEU A 298 -2.29 9.52 -13.04
C LEU A 298 -1.06 9.56 -12.11
N SER A 299 -1.13 10.38 -11.07
CA SER A 299 -0.14 10.36 -10.00
C SER A 299 -0.76 10.81 -8.68
N SER A 300 -0.09 10.49 -7.57
CA SER A 300 -0.52 10.99 -6.26
C SER A 300 -0.57 12.53 -6.26
N PRO A 301 -1.53 13.13 -5.52
CA PRO A 301 -1.62 14.58 -5.36
C PRO A 301 -0.28 15.17 -4.89
N ASP A 302 0.09 16.33 -5.43
CA ASP A 302 1.35 17.03 -5.15
C ASP A 302 2.64 16.24 -5.45
N ASN A 303 2.55 15.12 -6.20
CA ASN A 303 3.67 14.20 -6.45
C ASN A 303 4.29 13.67 -5.14
N LYS A 304 3.45 13.44 -4.12
CA LYS A 304 3.89 13.01 -2.79
C LYS A 304 3.13 11.78 -2.35
N ARG A 305 3.81 10.99 -1.52
CA ARG A 305 3.22 9.84 -0.85
C ARG A 305 2.09 10.26 0.08
N THR A 306 1.08 9.41 0.15
CA THR A 306 -0.04 9.61 1.06
C THR A 306 0.40 9.35 2.49
N SER A 307 0.14 10.31 3.38
CA SER A 307 0.46 10.12 4.78
C SER A 307 -0.51 9.10 5.39
N PRO A 308 -0.07 8.28 6.38
CA PRO A 308 -0.94 7.32 7.05
C PRO A 308 -2.20 7.95 7.66
N ARG A 309 -2.18 9.26 7.95
CA ARG A 309 -3.32 9.99 8.51
C ARG A 309 -4.35 10.44 7.48
N ARG A 310 -4.01 10.44 6.18
CA ARG A 310 -4.88 10.97 5.12
C ARG A 310 -5.80 9.93 4.48
N GLY A 311 -5.65 8.63 4.79
CA GLY A 311 -6.47 7.56 4.19
C GLY A 311 -6.15 7.34 2.71
N THR A 312 -7.00 6.59 2.01
CA THR A 312 -6.87 6.27 0.58
C THR A 312 -6.95 7.54 -0.29
N ILE A 313 -6.17 7.62 -1.38
CA ILE A 313 -6.30 8.73 -2.35
C ILE A 313 -7.62 8.57 -3.11
N HIS A 314 -8.48 9.59 -3.12
CA HIS A 314 -9.72 9.58 -3.90
C HIS A 314 -9.60 10.45 -5.15
N PHE A 315 -9.83 9.87 -6.33
CA PHE A 315 -10.02 10.60 -7.57
C PHE A 315 -11.52 10.71 -7.85
N ASN A 316 -12.03 11.93 -7.80
CA ASN A 316 -13.42 12.21 -8.14
C ASN A 316 -13.51 12.61 -9.62
N PRO A 317 -14.40 11.99 -10.42
CA PRO A 317 -14.74 12.52 -11.72
C PRO A 317 -15.43 13.89 -11.54
N PRO A 318 -15.42 14.76 -12.57
CA PRO A 318 -16.22 15.98 -12.54
C PRO A 318 -17.68 15.62 -12.23
N GLU A 319 -18.26 16.29 -11.22
CA GLU A 319 -19.65 16.06 -10.84
C GLU A 319 -20.58 16.33 -12.05
N PRO A 320 -21.55 15.45 -12.34
CA PRO A 320 -22.57 15.76 -13.35
C PRO A 320 -23.32 17.01 -12.93
N THR A 321 -23.36 18.02 -13.80
CA THR A 321 -23.98 19.33 -13.54
C THR A 321 -25.46 19.28 -13.16
N ASP A 322 -26.15 18.16 -13.44
CA ASP A 322 -27.60 18.03 -13.33
C ASP A 322 -28.08 17.12 -12.19
N MET A 323 -27.18 16.67 -11.30
CA MET A 323 -27.60 15.88 -10.13
C MET A 323 -28.08 16.82 -9.02
N PRO A 324 -29.25 16.55 -8.39
CA PRO A 324 -29.71 17.35 -7.27
C PRO A 324 -28.65 17.30 -6.16
N LYS A 325 -28.20 18.49 -5.76
CA LYS A 325 -27.24 18.66 -4.67
C LYS A 325 -27.84 17.97 -3.44
N PRO A 326 -27.20 16.95 -2.85
CA PRO A 326 -27.72 16.31 -1.66
C PRO A 326 -27.89 17.40 -0.58
N GLU A 327 -29.05 17.43 0.06
CA GLU A 327 -29.23 18.22 1.28
C GLU A 327 -28.11 17.85 2.25
N ALA A 328 -27.43 18.87 2.79
CA ALA A 328 -26.29 18.66 3.66
C ALA A 328 -26.70 17.76 4.83
N GLU A 329 -26.16 16.54 4.90
CA GLU A 329 -26.36 15.70 6.07
C GLU A 329 -25.94 16.50 7.31
N PRO A 330 -26.79 16.53 8.36
CA PRO A 330 -26.43 17.22 9.59
C PRO A 330 -25.13 16.61 10.11
N LYS A 331 -24.10 17.45 10.25
CA LYS A 331 -22.80 17.06 10.82
C LYS A 331 -23.05 16.36 12.16
N LYS A 332 -23.04 15.03 12.18
CA LYS A 332 -23.02 14.28 13.42
C LYS A 332 -21.68 14.59 14.08
N ALA A 333 -21.75 15.28 15.22
CA ALA A 333 -20.57 15.48 16.06
C ALA A 333 -19.97 14.10 16.35
N ASN A 334 -18.66 13.95 16.14
CA ASN A 334 -17.94 12.77 16.61
C ASN A 334 -18.08 12.74 18.12
N SER A 335 -19.04 11.97 18.62
CA SER A 335 -19.19 11.72 20.03
C SER A 335 -17.89 11.07 20.52
N PRO A 336 -17.32 11.50 21.66
CA PRO A 336 -16.18 10.81 22.24
C PRO A 336 -16.51 9.32 22.42
N ILE A 337 -15.52 8.45 22.17
CA ILE A 337 -15.61 6.97 22.24
C ILE A 337 -16.24 6.46 23.55
N ASN A 338 -16.31 7.30 24.59
CA ASN A 338 -16.86 6.99 25.90
C ASN A 338 -18.38 6.80 25.98
N ILE A 339 -19.14 6.92 24.88
CA ILE A 339 -20.58 6.64 24.90
C ILE A 339 -20.98 5.85 23.65
N LEU A 340 -20.38 4.67 23.46
CA LEU A 340 -21.00 3.69 22.59
C LEU A 340 -22.21 3.08 23.34
N PRO A 341 -23.41 3.09 22.74
CA PRO A 341 -24.57 2.42 23.31
C PRO A 341 -24.24 0.95 23.60
N ALA A 342 -24.78 0.42 24.70
CA ALA A 342 -24.58 -0.98 25.02
C ALA A 342 -25.14 -1.86 23.90
N VAL A 343 -24.30 -2.77 23.39
CA VAL A 343 -24.66 -3.71 22.32
C VAL A 343 -25.79 -4.61 22.82
N GLY A 344 -26.88 -4.67 22.05
CA GLY A 344 -28.00 -5.58 22.26
C GLY A 344 -27.89 -6.81 21.37
N GLU A 345 -27.74 -6.60 20.05
CA GLU A 345 -27.68 -7.67 19.04
C GLU A 345 -26.61 -7.34 17.98
N MET A 346 -25.71 -8.28 17.68
CA MET A 346 -24.73 -8.13 16.61
C MET A 346 -25.38 -8.46 15.27
N MET A 347 -25.37 -7.53 14.32
CA MET A 347 -26.02 -7.69 13.01
C MET A 347 -25.06 -8.21 11.94
N GLY A 348 -23.76 -7.94 12.10
CA GLY A 348 -22.72 -8.45 11.21
C GLY A 348 -21.57 -7.49 11.03
N VAL A 349 -20.75 -7.78 10.02
CA VAL A 349 -19.58 -6.97 9.67
C VAL A 349 -19.66 -6.62 8.20
N ARG A 350 -19.56 -5.32 7.89
CA ARG A 350 -19.43 -4.78 6.53
C ARG A 350 -17.98 -4.43 6.29
N ILE A 351 -17.33 -5.06 5.33
CA ILE A 351 -16.02 -4.60 4.84
C ILE A 351 -16.31 -3.58 3.74
N SER A 352 -16.08 -2.31 4.01
CA SER A 352 -16.28 -1.21 3.06
C SER A 352 -14.93 -0.61 2.68
N TYR A 353 -14.84 -0.01 1.49
CA TYR A 353 -13.63 0.58 0.90
C TYR A 353 -12.45 -0.38 0.72
N GLY A 354 -12.31 -1.03 -0.44
CA GLY A 354 -11.03 -1.61 -0.88
C GLY A 354 -10.32 -2.59 0.09
N HIS A 355 -11.04 -3.17 1.06
CA HIS A 355 -10.51 -3.93 2.21
C HIS A 355 -9.79 -3.11 3.31
N GLU A 356 -9.94 -1.80 3.36
CA GLU A 356 -9.22 -0.91 4.29
C GLU A 356 -10.08 -0.46 5.49
N ALA A 357 -11.40 -0.62 5.44
CA ALA A 357 -12.28 -0.33 6.58
C ALA A 357 -13.25 -1.48 6.89
N VAL A 358 -13.53 -1.63 8.18
CA VAL A 358 -14.45 -2.61 8.75
C VAL A 358 -15.50 -1.85 9.54
N GLY A 359 -16.76 -1.93 9.09
CA GLY A 359 -17.93 -1.43 9.80
C GLY A 359 -18.57 -2.56 10.58
N ILE A 360 -18.47 -2.52 11.91
CA ILE A 360 -19.18 -3.45 12.78
C ILE A 360 -20.61 -2.93 12.97
N GLN A 361 -21.59 -3.75 12.60
CA GLN A 361 -23.00 -3.39 12.66
C GLN A 361 -23.67 -4.11 13.83
N TYR A 362 -24.40 -3.35 14.65
CA TYR A 362 -25.13 -3.88 15.80
C TYR A 362 -26.40 -3.08 16.07
N LYS A 363 -27.36 -3.68 16.76
CA LYS A 363 -28.43 -2.96 17.43
C LYS A 363 -28.06 -2.75 18.88
N ASP A 364 -28.33 -1.58 19.41
CA ASP A 364 -28.24 -1.35 20.85
C ASP A 364 -29.42 -1.99 21.62
N LYS A 365 -29.40 -1.89 22.95
CA LYS A 365 -30.48 -2.43 23.81
C LYS A 365 -31.86 -1.84 23.54
N SER A 366 -31.96 -0.68 22.87
CA SER A 366 -33.24 -0.10 22.45
C SER A 366 -33.71 -0.60 21.08
N GLY A 367 -32.92 -1.46 20.42
CA GLY A 367 -33.17 -1.95 19.08
C GLY A 367 -32.76 -0.96 17.98
N GLN A 368 -32.12 0.17 18.32
CA GLN A 368 -31.63 1.12 17.34
C GLN A 368 -30.35 0.63 16.69
N TRP A 369 -30.28 0.82 15.37
CA TRP A 369 -29.12 0.45 14.57
C TRP A 369 -27.95 1.39 14.80
N GLN A 370 -26.78 0.78 15.02
CA GLN A 370 -25.49 1.44 15.20
C GLN A 370 -24.45 0.81 14.26
N GLN A 371 -23.49 1.63 13.81
CA GLN A 371 -22.35 1.16 13.04
C GLN A 371 -21.08 1.78 13.61
N LEU A 372 -20.09 0.93 13.88
CA LEU A 372 -18.76 1.33 14.31
C LEU A 372 -17.78 1.10 13.16
N ASP A 373 -17.37 2.17 12.50
CA ASP A 373 -16.40 2.13 11.42
C ASP A 373 -14.97 2.28 11.96
N MET A 374 -14.09 1.38 11.53
CA MET A 374 -12.67 1.40 11.89
C MET A 374 -11.82 0.95 10.70
N ALA A 375 -10.54 1.34 10.68
CA ALA A 375 -9.62 0.81 9.68
C ALA A 375 -9.42 -0.71 9.89
N LEU A 376 -9.18 -1.48 8.83
CA LEU A 376 -8.97 -2.93 8.92
C LEU A 376 -7.82 -3.28 9.87
N GLY A 377 -6.74 -2.50 9.84
CA GLY A 377 -5.62 -2.66 10.78
C GLY A 377 -6.06 -2.52 12.24
N ASP A 378 -6.88 -1.51 12.53
CA ASP A 378 -7.42 -1.26 13.87
C ASP A 378 -8.43 -2.35 14.28
N ALA A 379 -9.23 -2.86 13.34
CA ALA A 379 -10.13 -3.98 13.56
C ALA A 379 -9.38 -5.27 13.91
N MET A 380 -8.30 -5.56 13.19
CA MET A 380 -7.45 -6.72 13.47
C MET A 380 -6.73 -6.57 14.82
N TYR A 381 -6.27 -5.35 15.14
CA TYR A 381 -5.68 -5.06 16.43
C TYR A 381 -6.69 -5.23 17.58
N LEU A 382 -7.90 -4.70 17.44
CA LEU A 382 -8.98 -4.89 18.40
C LEU A 382 -9.33 -6.37 18.56
N LEU A 383 -9.44 -7.12 17.46
CA LEU A 383 -9.68 -8.56 17.50
C LEU A 383 -8.56 -9.31 18.25
N SER A 384 -7.31 -8.89 18.08
CA SER A 384 -6.17 -9.48 18.80
C SER A 384 -6.21 -9.19 20.30
N ILE A 385 -6.61 -7.98 20.71
CA ILE A 385 -6.81 -7.62 22.13
C ILE A 385 -7.96 -8.44 22.71
N LEU A 386 -9.09 -8.49 22.00
CA LEU A 386 -10.26 -9.26 22.44
C LEU A 386 -9.91 -10.74 22.61
N LYS A 387 -9.15 -11.33 21.67
CA LYS A 387 -8.66 -12.70 21.78
C LYS A 387 -7.73 -12.88 22.99
N GLY A 388 -6.82 -11.94 23.23
CA GLY A 388 -5.92 -11.97 24.39
C GLY A 388 -6.68 -11.87 25.73
N MET A 389 -7.63 -10.94 25.83
CA MET A 389 -8.48 -10.79 27.01
C MET A 389 -9.32 -12.04 27.26
N GLN A 390 -9.89 -12.61 26.19
CA GLN A 390 -10.73 -13.81 26.28
C GLN A 390 -9.95 -15.04 26.75
N LEU A 391 -8.71 -15.24 26.25
CA LEU A 391 -7.79 -16.28 26.73
C LEU A 391 -7.41 -16.06 28.20
N SER A 392 -7.30 -14.81 28.63
CA SER A 392 -6.94 -14.46 30.02
C SER A 392 -8.12 -14.62 31.00
N LEU A 393 -9.35 -14.51 30.49
CA LEU A 393 -10.59 -14.62 31.26
C LEU A 393 -11.24 -16.02 31.16
N ASP A 394 -10.57 -16.96 30.49
CA ASP A 394 -10.99 -18.36 30.32
C ASP A 394 -12.41 -18.54 29.73
N ILE A 395 -12.79 -17.63 28.83
CA ILE A 395 -14.09 -17.69 28.14
C ILE A 395 -13.92 -18.61 26.91
N PRO A 396 -14.63 -19.76 26.83
CA PRO A 396 -14.40 -20.78 25.81
C PRO A 396 -14.76 -20.31 24.39
N PHE A 397 -13.99 -20.78 23.40
CA PHE A 397 -14.33 -20.71 21.97
C PHE A 397 -15.06 -22.00 21.53
N PRO A 398 -15.94 -21.95 20.50
CA PRO A 398 -16.38 -23.15 19.79
C PRO A 398 -15.22 -23.93 19.12
N ASP A 399 -14.08 -23.26 18.93
CA ASP A 399 -12.83 -23.71 18.31
C ASP A 399 -11.60 -23.38 19.19
N ASP A 400 -11.74 -23.46 20.52
CA ASP A 400 -10.62 -23.23 21.45
C ASP A 400 -9.53 -24.30 21.25
N PRO A 401 -8.30 -23.94 20.86
CA PRO A 401 -7.23 -24.92 20.67
C PRO A 401 -6.77 -25.59 21.97
N ARG A 402 -7.21 -25.08 23.14
CA ARG A 402 -6.95 -25.67 24.46
C ARG A 402 -7.99 -26.72 24.85
N ASP A 403 -9.18 -26.70 24.23
CA ASP A 403 -10.20 -27.73 24.43
C ASP A 403 -10.08 -28.78 23.31
N PRO A 404 -9.58 -29.99 23.61
CA PRO A 404 -9.42 -31.05 22.62
C PRO A 404 -10.76 -31.52 22.02
N ASN A 405 -11.90 -31.14 22.61
CA ASN A 405 -13.24 -31.45 22.12
C ASN A 405 -13.91 -30.29 21.37
N ALA A 406 -13.25 -29.13 21.24
CA ALA A 406 -13.78 -28.01 20.48
C ALA A 406 -13.86 -28.34 18.99
N THR A 407 -15.07 -28.57 18.49
CA THR A 407 -15.32 -28.77 17.06
C THR A 407 -15.63 -27.44 16.38
N PRO A 408 -14.85 -27.03 15.36
CA PRO A 408 -15.13 -25.80 14.63
C PRO A 408 -16.50 -25.90 13.93
N VAL A 409 -17.49 -25.18 14.46
CA VAL A 409 -18.84 -25.12 13.87
C VAL A 409 -18.83 -24.15 12.70
N ARG A 410 -19.12 -24.63 11.50
CA ARG A 410 -19.26 -23.72 10.35
C ARG A 410 -20.55 -22.91 10.47
N PRO A 411 -20.62 -21.66 9.99
CA PRO A 411 -21.85 -20.87 10.00
C PRO A 411 -23.05 -21.60 9.36
N SER A 412 -22.79 -22.46 8.36
CA SER A 412 -23.79 -23.29 7.68
C SER A 412 -24.33 -24.48 8.51
N GLU A 413 -23.74 -24.75 9.67
CA GLU A 413 -24.07 -25.90 10.54
C GLU A 413 -24.87 -25.48 11.77
N VAL A 414 -24.97 -24.18 12.05
CA VAL A 414 -25.69 -23.62 13.21
C VAL A 414 -27.19 -23.91 13.14
N ASP A 415 -27.79 -23.93 11.95
CA ASP A 415 -29.22 -24.21 11.74
C ASP A 415 -29.61 -25.68 11.98
N LYS A 416 -28.64 -26.59 12.15
CA LYS A 416 -28.90 -28.03 12.35
C LYS A 416 -28.94 -28.47 13.81
N ILE A 417 -28.54 -27.59 14.74
CA ILE A 417 -28.36 -27.96 16.16
C ILE A 417 -29.64 -27.67 16.98
N SER A 418 -30.58 -26.88 16.45
CA SER A 418 -31.83 -26.50 17.12
C SER A 418 -33.01 -27.36 16.68
N THR A 419 -33.03 -28.63 17.12
CA THR A 419 -34.32 -29.33 17.32
C THR A 419 -34.21 -30.32 18.48
N PRO A 420 -34.57 -29.93 19.72
CA PRO A 420 -34.69 -30.90 20.78
C PRO A 420 -35.93 -31.76 20.51
N THR A 421 -35.71 -33.06 20.33
CA THR A 421 -36.76 -34.06 20.19
C THR A 421 -37.43 -34.22 21.56
N ALA A 422 -38.63 -33.66 21.72
CA ALA A 422 -39.47 -33.94 22.88
C ALA A 422 -39.94 -35.39 22.81
N ASN A 423 -39.31 -36.30 23.59
CA ASN A 423 -39.90 -37.55 24.08
C ASN A 423 -38.94 -38.30 25.02
N SER A 424 -39.14 -38.16 26.33
CA SER A 424 -38.92 -39.16 27.41
C SER A 424 -38.88 -38.37 28.72
N ALA A 425 -39.90 -38.43 29.58
CA ALA A 425 -40.14 -39.41 30.63
C ALA A 425 -41.33 -38.84 31.46
N ASN A 426 -42.17 -39.56 32.20
CA ASN A 426 -41.95 -40.80 32.92
C ASN A 426 -43.30 -41.40 33.34
N LYS A 427 -43.38 -42.74 33.29
CA LYS A 427 -44.18 -43.54 34.22
C LYS A 427 -43.45 -43.57 35.56
N ASN A 428 -44.10 -43.12 36.62
CA ASN A 428 -44.24 -43.76 37.94
C ASN A 428 -44.88 -42.76 38.91
#